data_AF-A0A355ALV9-F1
#
_entry.id   AF-A0A355ALV9-F1
#
_cell.length_a   1.000
_cell.length_b   1.000
_cell.length_c   1.000
_cell.angle_alpha   90.00
_cell.angle_beta   90.00
_cell.angle_gamma   90.00
#
_symmetry.space_group_name_H-M   'P 1'
#
loop_
_entity.id
_entity.type
_entity.pdbx_description
1 polymer ?
#
loop_
_entity_poly.entity_id
_entity_poly.type
_entity_poly.pdbx_seq_one_letter_code
_entity_poly.pdbx_strand_id
1 'polypeptide(L)'
;MNNGSVQPDSISSTELFEPVRTFTMRPDAIPDGVRINAVGTGKWRVRGETPFTLHFKPKNATSWDASPYRLLGVPVCSKARGVVTISARLNNSKPLGWGRHCVGSAVALRDEKTTLGFVFPTTDPKYDGPTIFQDQLGKPNGHRHHWRQFFPADVVGLVLEITSASGTADIEISNLFAAWEATPEREQALHTLPYLDRFGQVRAVEWPGKLHSLEQLKKELPQELADAAKIDRDDISLYGGWKNGPRRQATGRFRTEKIDGRWWFVDPEGYLFFSAGACIAGTEAMTPVTQARLTEHYFERLPTKDSPAYWLTMPTRGGKSYVNFPAINALESLGSRWQKMSRDGIHDRMKMWGLNTLAAWSSTEIRQDKKTPYTLLASIWWLTGKKTPSPFRDDYVEDLCKALENSAWAKNDPYCLGIFIGNEFEWPDRFSQLV
;
A
#
# COMPACT_ATOMS: atom_id res chain seq x y z
N MET A 1 22.89 -36.51 -7.02
CA MET A 1 21.50 -36.99 -7.17
C MET A 1 20.60 -35.77 -7.16
N ASN A 2 20.21 -35.30 -8.34
CA ASN A 2 19.25 -34.21 -8.52
C ASN A 2 17.85 -34.76 -8.24
N ASN A 3 17.41 -34.69 -6.99
CA ASN A 3 15.98 -34.77 -6.71
C ASN A 3 15.40 -33.38 -6.96
N GLY A 4 15.03 -33.11 -8.21
CA GLY A 4 14.06 -32.08 -8.52
C GLY A 4 12.77 -32.46 -7.81
N SER A 5 12.57 -31.95 -6.61
CA SER A 5 11.28 -32.01 -5.94
C SER A 5 10.29 -31.28 -6.83
N VAL A 6 9.37 -32.03 -7.42
CA VAL A 6 8.17 -31.52 -8.06
C VAL A 6 7.59 -30.45 -7.14
N GLN A 7 7.59 -29.19 -7.57
CA GLN A 7 6.86 -28.15 -6.84
C GLN A 7 5.40 -28.61 -6.81
N PRO A 8 4.75 -28.66 -5.63
CA PRO A 8 3.31 -28.88 -5.59
C PRO A 8 2.64 -27.82 -6.47
N ASP A 9 1.68 -28.24 -7.30
CA ASP A 9 0.96 -27.42 -8.28
C ASP A 9 0.71 -26.00 -7.75
N SER A 10 1.57 -25.05 -8.15
CA SER A 10 1.53 -23.70 -7.63
C SER A 10 0.45 -22.90 -8.33
N ILE A 11 -0.38 -22.21 -7.57
CA ILE A 11 -1.53 -21.47 -8.11
C ILE A 11 -1.02 -20.16 -8.69
N SER A 12 -1.27 -19.89 -9.97
CA SER A 12 -0.90 -18.59 -10.55
C SER A 12 -1.85 -17.48 -10.07
N SER A 13 -1.32 -16.31 -9.75
CA SER A 13 -2.11 -15.10 -9.51
C SER A 13 -2.98 -14.72 -10.72
N THR A 14 -2.53 -15.04 -11.95
CA THR A 14 -3.35 -14.90 -13.15
C THR A 14 -4.58 -15.81 -13.11
N GLU A 15 -4.44 -17.06 -12.64
CA GLU A 15 -5.57 -17.98 -12.46
C GLU A 15 -6.55 -17.45 -11.41
N LEU A 16 -6.04 -16.94 -10.27
CA LEU A 16 -6.89 -16.36 -9.22
C LEU A 16 -7.70 -15.15 -9.70
N PHE A 17 -7.15 -14.38 -10.65
CA PHE A 17 -7.80 -13.17 -11.18
C PHE A 17 -8.55 -13.40 -12.49
N GLU A 18 -8.53 -14.62 -13.03
CA GLU A 18 -9.26 -14.97 -14.24
C GLU A 18 -10.77 -14.85 -13.99
N PRO A 19 -11.52 -14.15 -14.87
CA PRO A 19 -12.96 -14.08 -14.76
C PRO A 19 -13.63 -15.45 -14.95
N VAL A 20 -14.24 -15.98 -13.90
CA VAL A 20 -14.99 -17.25 -13.94
C VAL A 20 -16.50 -17.06 -14.02
N ARG A 21 -16.99 -15.87 -13.64
CA ARG A 21 -18.41 -15.50 -13.74
C ARG A 21 -18.57 -14.04 -14.10
N THR A 22 -19.50 -13.74 -15.00
CA THR A 22 -19.87 -12.37 -15.35
C THR A 22 -21.25 -12.03 -14.79
N PHE A 23 -21.36 -10.89 -14.13
CA PHE A 23 -22.60 -10.33 -13.63
C PHE A 23 -23.09 -9.23 -14.57
N THR A 24 -24.28 -9.44 -15.15
CA THR A 24 -24.85 -8.43 -16.05
C THR A 24 -25.37 -7.24 -15.26
N MET A 25 -24.96 -6.06 -15.69
CA MET A 25 -25.39 -4.80 -15.09
C MET A 25 -26.12 -3.92 -16.09
N ARG A 26 -26.84 -2.92 -15.58
CA ARG A 26 -27.41 -1.81 -16.35
C ARG A 26 -27.11 -0.49 -15.65
N PRO A 27 -26.88 0.60 -16.40
CA PRO A 27 -26.86 1.94 -15.82
C PRO A 27 -28.19 2.23 -15.13
N ASP A 28 -28.14 2.95 -14.02
CA ASP A 28 -29.30 3.47 -13.30
C ASP A 28 -29.52 4.95 -13.70
N ALA A 29 -29.49 5.90 -12.75
CA ALA A 29 -29.55 7.32 -13.07
C ALA A 29 -28.25 7.78 -13.77
N ILE A 30 -28.42 8.52 -14.88
CA ILE A 30 -27.32 9.13 -15.63
C ILE A 30 -27.20 10.59 -15.17
N PRO A 31 -26.03 11.04 -14.68
CA PRO A 31 -25.84 12.44 -14.29
C PRO A 31 -25.98 13.40 -15.47
N ASP A 32 -26.40 14.63 -15.18
CA ASP A 32 -26.45 15.71 -16.17
C ASP A 32 -25.06 15.93 -16.80
N GLY A 33 -25.03 16.14 -18.12
CA GLY A 33 -23.79 16.32 -18.88
C GLY A 33 -23.00 15.04 -19.15
N VAL A 34 -23.41 13.88 -18.62
CA VAL A 34 -22.77 12.58 -18.87
C VAL A 34 -23.53 11.78 -19.91
N ARG A 35 -22.80 11.22 -20.88
CA ARG A 35 -23.34 10.32 -21.92
C ARG A 35 -22.83 8.92 -21.67
N ILE A 36 -23.73 7.94 -21.60
CA ILE A 36 -23.39 6.52 -21.50
C ILE A 36 -24.01 5.75 -22.66
N ASN A 37 -23.15 5.12 -23.47
CA ASN A 37 -23.57 4.36 -24.65
C ASN A 37 -23.11 2.92 -24.52
N ALA A 38 -23.97 1.95 -24.84
CA ALA A 38 -23.52 0.58 -25.02
C ALA A 38 -22.60 0.51 -26.26
N VAL A 39 -21.43 -0.11 -26.12
CA VAL A 39 -20.43 -0.29 -27.19
C VAL A 39 -20.09 -1.76 -27.45
N GLY A 40 -20.93 -2.65 -26.92
CA GLY A 40 -20.80 -4.11 -27.00
C GLY A 40 -21.63 -4.77 -25.91
N THR A 41 -21.70 -6.09 -25.94
CA THR A 41 -22.40 -6.87 -24.92
C THR A 41 -21.74 -6.67 -23.56
N GLY A 42 -22.46 -6.01 -22.63
CA GLY A 42 -21.94 -5.78 -21.28
C GLY A 42 -20.79 -4.77 -21.21
N LYS A 43 -20.72 -3.84 -22.18
CA LYS A 43 -19.69 -2.80 -22.22
C LYS A 43 -20.31 -1.44 -22.50
N TRP A 44 -19.89 -0.43 -21.75
CA TRP A 44 -20.38 0.93 -21.82
C TRP A 44 -19.24 1.90 -22.05
N ARG A 45 -19.42 2.85 -22.97
CA ARG A 45 -18.54 4.02 -23.11
C ARG A 45 -19.21 5.21 -22.46
N VAL A 46 -18.51 5.86 -21.53
CA VAL A 46 -18.99 6.97 -20.72
C VAL A 46 -18.15 8.20 -21.01
N ARG A 47 -18.82 9.33 -21.31
CA ARG A 47 -18.16 10.61 -21.60
C ARG A 47 -18.84 11.75 -20.87
N GLY A 48 -18.07 12.66 -20.29
CA GLY A 48 -18.58 13.84 -19.60
C GLY A 48 -17.50 14.67 -18.91
N GLU A 49 -17.89 15.83 -18.39
CA GLU A 49 -17.06 16.68 -17.53
C GLU A 49 -17.02 16.09 -16.12
N THR A 50 -15.82 16.02 -15.51
CA THR A 50 -15.60 15.46 -14.17
C THR A 50 -15.55 16.56 -13.11
N PRO A 51 -15.97 16.30 -11.85
CA PRO A 51 -16.36 14.99 -11.30
C PRO A 51 -17.80 14.58 -11.62
N PHE A 52 -18.05 13.28 -11.72
CA PHE A 52 -19.41 12.72 -11.77
C PHE A 52 -19.47 11.32 -11.16
N THR A 53 -20.68 10.90 -10.79
CA THR A 53 -20.93 9.60 -10.16
C THR A 53 -21.85 8.74 -11.01
N LEU A 54 -21.42 7.52 -11.33
CA LEU A 54 -22.25 6.54 -12.04
C LEU A 54 -22.79 5.49 -11.09
N HIS A 55 -24.00 5.05 -11.38
CA HIS A 55 -24.67 3.96 -10.68
C HIS A 55 -24.99 2.85 -11.67
N PHE A 56 -24.64 1.62 -11.30
CA PHE A 56 -25.04 0.40 -11.99
C PHE A 56 -25.81 -0.50 -11.04
N LYS A 57 -26.86 -1.15 -11.56
CA LYS A 57 -27.67 -2.13 -10.83
C LYS A 57 -27.72 -3.47 -11.58
N PRO A 58 -28.09 -4.57 -10.92
CA PRO A 58 -28.36 -5.82 -11.60
C PRO A 58 -29.40 -5.66 -12.71
N LYS A 59 -29.12 -6.23 -13.89
CA LYS A 59 -30.01 -6.13 -15.04
C LYS A 59 -31.38 -6.75 -14.78
N ASN A 60 -31.41 -7.86 -14.03
CA ASN A 60 -32.61 -8.66 -13.79
C ASN A 60 -33.30 -8.37 -12.44
N ALA A 61 -32.95 -7.26 -11.77
CA ALA A 61 -33.45 -6.88 -10.44
C ALA A 61 -33.18 -7.88 -9.29
N THR A 62 -32.49 -8.99 -9.55
CA THR A 62 -31.93 -9.91 -8.53
C THR A 62 -30.55 -9.44 -8.11
N SER A 63 -30.21 -9.52 -6.82
CA SER A 63 -28.85 -9.26 -6.34
C SER A 63 -27.81 -10.14 -7.07
N TRP A 64 -26.60 -9.62 -7.23
CA TRP A 64 -25.46 -10.45 -7.62
C TRP A 64 -24.99 -11.23 -6.39
N ASP A 65 -25.06 -12.55 -6.47
CA ASP A 65 -24.49 -13.45 -5.47
C ASP A 65 -23.04 -13.78 -5.82
N ALA A 66 -22.14 -13.15 -5.09
CA ALA A 66 -20.70 -13.34 -5.17
C ALA A 66 -20.13 -14.14 -4.00
N SER A 67 -20.97 -14.77 -3.16
CA SER A 67 -20.53 -15.54 -2.00
C SER A 67 -19.60 -16.73 -2.30
N PRO A 68 -19.65 -17.37 -3.49
CA PRO A 68 -18.70 -18.42 -3.86
C PRO A 68 -17.30 -17.93 -4.26
N TYR A 69 -17.05 -16.62 -4.24
CA TYR A 69 -15.83 -16.00 -4.78
C TYR A 69 -15.10 -15.18 -3.71
N ARG A 70 -13.88 -14.70 -4.02
CA ARG A 70 -13.09 -13.81 -3.13
C ARG A 70 -12.79 -12.44 -3.74
N LEU A 71 -13.04 -12.27 -5.03
CA LEU A 71 -12.80 -11.04 -5.76
C LEU A 71 -13.96 -10.73 -6.71
N LEU A 72 -14.40 -9.47 -6.72
CA LEU A 72 -15.13 -8.90 -7.85
C LEU A 72 -14.25 -7.88 -8.58
N GLY A 73 -14.38 -7.81 -9.90
CA GLY A 73 -13.62 -6.91 -10.73
C GLY A 73 -14.47 -6.20 -11.78
N VAL A 74 -14.11 -4.98 -12.13
CA VAL A 74 -14.71 -4.21 -13.23
C VAL A 74 -13.58 -3.78 -14.16
N PRO A 75 -13.50 -4.32 -15.38
CA PRO A 75 -12.52 -3.88 -16.37
C PRO A 75 -12.84 -2.44 -16.80
N VAL A 76 -11.82 -1.59 -16.79
CA VAL A 76 -11.91 -0.18 -17.20
C VAL A 76 -10.76 0.16 -18.14
N CYS A 77 -11.04 1.01 -19.13
CA CYS A 77 -10.03 1.59 -19.99
C CYS A 77 -10.36 3.07 -20.24
N SER A 78 -9.40 3.96 -20.00
CA SER A 78 -9.56 5.37 -20.36
C SER A 78 -9.14 5.61 -21.80
N LYS A 79 -9.92 6.36 -22.57
CA LYS A 79 -9.58 6.88 -23.90
C LYS A 79 -9.18 8.36 -23.86
N ALA A 80 -9.45 9.04 -22.75
CA ALA A 80 -9.09 10.43 -22.55
C ALA A 80 -7.58 10.61 -22.35
N ARG A 81 -7.06 11.78 -22.73
CA ARG A 81 -5.71 12.21 -22.32
C ARG A 81 -5.74 12.58 -20.83
N GLY A 82 -4.66 12.28 -20.13
CA GLY A 82 -4.52 12.51 -18.69
C GLY A 82 -4.78 11.25 -17.88
N VAL A 83 -4.93 11.44 -16.57
CA VAL A 83 -5.16 10.38 -15.59
C VAL A 83 -6.61 10.42 -15.15
N VAL A 84 -7.31 9.29 -15.26
CA VAL A 84 -8.65 9.13 -14.69
C VAL A 84 -8.55 8.33 -13.40
N THR A 85 -9.06 8.88 -12.31
CA THR A 85 -9.15 8.22 -11.00
C THR A 85 -10.59 7.81 -10.75
N ILE A 86 -10.77 6.56 -10.33
CA ILE A 86 -12.08 5.97 -10.06
C ILE A 86 -12.07 5.44 -8.64
N SER A 87 -12.87 6.07 -7.78
CA SER A 87 -13.23 5.53 -6.47
C SER A 87 -14.54 4.79 -6.61
N ALA A 88 -14.67 3.61 -5.99
CA ALA A 88 -15.85 2.79 -6.19
C ALA A 88 -16.32 2.10 -4.92
N ARG A 89 -17.60 1.75 -4.94
CA ARG A 89 -18.20 0.88 -3.93
C ARG A 89 -19.22 -0.06 -4.53
N LEU A 90 -19.21 -1.30 -4.04
CA LEU A 90 -20.31 -2.24 -4.17
C LEU A 90 -21.20 -2.11 -2.93
N ASN A 91 -22.51 -1.99 -3.11
CA ASN A 91 -23.47 -1.82 -2.01
C ASN A 91 -24.30 -3.08 -1.80
N ASN A 92 -24.58 -3.37 -0.53
CA ASN A 92 -25.64 -4.32 -0.17
C ASN A 92 -27.03 -3.66 -0.14
N SER A 93 -28.10 -4.47 -0.08
CA SER A 93 -29.49 -3.98 -0.13
C SER A 93 -29.87 -2.98 0.96
N LYS A 94 -29.16 -3.02 2.09
CA LYS A 94 -29.45 -2.22 3.29
C LYS A 94 -28.18 -1.50 3.76
N PRO A 95 -27.68 -0.47 3.04
CA PRO A 95 -26.44 0.23 3.40
C PRO A 95 -26.50 0.78 4.83
N LEU A 96 -25.37 0.80 5.55
CA LEU A 96 -25.31 1.23 6.96
C LEU A 96 -24.03 2.05 7.21
N GLY A 97 -24.09 3.37 7.04
CA GLY A 97 -22.94 4.26 7.27
C GLY A 97 -21.69 3.77 6.55
N TRP A 98 -20.63 3.48 7.31
CA TRP A 98 -19.38 2.93 6.79
C TRP A 98 -19.37 1.39 6.57
N GLY A 99 -20.46 0.69 6.88
CA GLY A 99 -20.63 -0.76 6.67
C GLY A 99 -21.51 -1.10 5.47
N ARG A 100 -21.61 -2.41 5.18
CA ARG A 100 -22.46 -3.00 4.12
C ARG A 100 -22.14 -2.50 2.70
N HIS A 101 -20.87 -2.23 2.49
CA HIS A 101 -20.31 -1.95 1.18
C HIS A 101 -18.86 -2.46 1.11
N CYS A 102 -18.42 -2.77 -0.11
CA CYS A 102 -17.03 -3.10 -0.41
C CYS A 102 -16.44 -1.98 -1.26
N VAL A 103 -15.30 -1.43 -0.84
CA VAL A 103 -14.62 -0.37 -1.59
C VAL A 103 -13.66 -0.95 -2.61
N GLY A 104 -13.46 -0.21 -3.70
CA GLY A 104 -12.44 -0.47 -4.71
C GLY A 104 -11.93 0.86 -5.28
N SER A 105 -10.76 0.83 -5.90
CA SER A 105 -10.24 2.00 -6.62
C SER A 105 -9.43 1.58 -7.84
N ALA A 106 -9.39 2.43 -8.86
CA ALA A 106 -8.54 2.26 -10.03
C ALA A 106 -7.99 3.60 -10.51
N VAL A 107 -6.81 3.55 -11.11
CA VAL A 107 -6.23 4.63 -11.88
C VAL A 107 -6.12 4.13 -13.32
N ALA A 108 -6.77 4.82 -14.25
CA ALA A 108 -6.77 4.47 -15.66
C ALA A 108 -5.97 5.51 -16.45
N LEU A 109 -4.80 5.10 -16.95
CA LEU A 109 -4.07 5.86 -17.96
C LEU A 109 -4.71 5.66 -19.34
N ARG A 110 -4.36 6.55 -20.26
CA ARG A 110 -4.86 6.49 -21.63
C ARG A 110 -4.48 5.16 -22.28
N ASP A 111 -5.49 4.48 -22.80
CA ASP A 111 -5.43 3.22 -23.54
C ASP A 111 -4.88 2.02 -22.74
N GLU A 112 -4.61 2.19 -21.45
CA GLU A 112 -4.28 1.10 -20.54
C GLU A 112 -5.55 0.35 -20.13
N LYS A 113 -5.48 -0.98 -20.14
CA LYS A 113 -6.52 -1.83 -19.56
C LYS A 113 -6.20 -1.99 -18.08
N THR A 114 -7.10 -1.52 -17.22
CA THR A 114 -6.99 -1.70 -15.78
C THR A 114 -8.24 -2.41 -15.26
N THR A 115 -8.14 -2.98 -14.06
CA THR A 115 -9.27 -3.61 -13.38
C THR A 115 -9.47 -2.93 -12.05
N LEU A 116 -10.67 -2.40 -11.85
CA LEU A 116 -11.16 -1.96 -10.55
C LEU A 116 -11.54 -3.21 -9.72
N GLY A 117 -10.76 -3.52 -8.69
CA GLY A 117 -10.95 -4.71 -7.85
C GLY A 117 -11.67 -4.43 -6.53
N PHE A 118 -12.44 -5.41 -6.06
CA PHE A 118 -13.17 -5.40 -4.78
C PHE A 118 -12.86 -6.67 -3.99
N VAL A 119 -12.01 -6.53 -2.96
CA VAL A 119 -11.69 -7.61 -2.01
C VAL A 119 -12.58 -7.47 -0.79
N PHE A 120 -13.39 -8.50 -0.53
CA PHE A 120 -14.49 -8.43 0.44
C PHE A 120 -13.99 -8.20 1.86
N PRO A 121 -14.35 -7.09 2.52
CA PRO A 121 -14.07 -6.91 3.93
C PRO A 121 -15.02 -7.81 4.72
N THR A 122 -14.46 -8.66 5.56
CA THR A 122 -15.20 -9.47 6.50
C THR A 122 -14.87 -8.97 7.89
N THR A 123 -15.89 -8.60 8.68
CA THR A 123 -15.73 -8.64 10.15
C THR A 123 -15.41 -10.07 10.55
N ASP A 124 -14.96 -10.29 11.78
CA ASP A 124 -15.04 -11.64 12.34
C ASP A 124 -16.42 -12.23 12.02
N PRO A 125 -16.44 -13.35 11.28
CA PRO A 125 -16.59 -14.61 11.94
C PRO A 125 -15.28 -15.38 11.91
N LYS A 126 -15.14 -16.25 12.91
CA LYS A 126 -14.07 -17.25 13.08
C LYS A 126 -13.59 -17.74 11.72
N TYR A 127 -12.41 -17.28 11.31
CA TYR A 127 -11.68 -17.90 10.20
C TYR A 127 -11.60 -19.40 10.49
N ASP A 128 -12.18 -20.19 9.59
CA ASP A 128 -12.38 -21.63 9.69
C ASP A 128 -11.19 -22.45 9.15
N GLY A 129 -10.17 -21.76 8.62
CA GLY A 129 -8.89 -22.37 8.24
C GLY A 129 -7.92 -22.55 9.41
N PRO A 130 -6.67 -22.98 9.13
CA PRO A 130 -5.70 -23.35 10.16
C PRO A 130 -5.33 -22.21 11.12
N THR A 131 -5.30 -22.50 12.42
CA THR A 131 -5.12 -21.49 13.50
C THR A 131 -3.85 -20.65 13.38
N ILE A 132 -2.80 -21.18 12.75
CA ILE A 132 -1.53 -20.47 12.49
C ILE A 132 -1.64 -19.21 11.64
N PHE A 133 -2.75 -19.03 10.92
CA PHE A 133 -3.05 -17.85 10.11
C PHE A 133 -4.03 -16.88 10.80
N GLN A 134 -4.56 -17.21 11.98
CA GLN A 134 -5.60 -16.40 12.65
C GLN A 134 -5.14 -14.98 12.99
N ASP A 135 -3.85 -14.77 13.22
CA ASP A 135 -3.26 -13.46 13.55
C ASP A 135 -2.98 -12.57 12.32
N GLN A 136 -3.21 -13.05 11.09
CA GLN A 136 -3.02 -12.27 9.87
C GLN A 136 -4.27 -11.48 9.48
N LEU A 137 -4.13 -10.24 9.00
CA LEU A 137 -5.31 -9.48 8.52
C LEU A 137 -5.84 -10.01 7.17
N GLY A 138 -4.94 -10.40 6.26
CA GLY A 138 -5.27 -11.15 5.05
C GLY A 138 -4.92 -12.62 5.25
N LYS A 139 -5.87 -13.52 5.02
CA LYS A 139 -5.68 -14.97 5.09
C LYS A 139 -5.26 -15.53 3.74
N PRO A 140 -4.62 -16.71 3.68
CA PRO A 140 -4.17 -17.28 2.42
C PRO A 140 -5.28 -17.53 1.39
N ASN A 141 -6.49 -17.87 1.84
CA ASN A 141 -7.66 -18.08 0.97
C ASN A 141 -8.42 -16.79 0.58
N GLY A 142 -7.81 -15.62 0.73
CA GLY A 142 -8.38 -14.34 0.31
C GLY A 142 -9.36 -13.70 1.30
N HIS A 143 -9.60 -14.32 2.46
CA HIS A 143 -10.35 -13.66 3.54
C HIS A 143 -9.59 -12.44 4.06
N ARG A 144 -10.27 -11.29 4.06
CA ARG A 144 -9.71 -10.03 4.53
C ARG A 144 -10.45 -9.56 5.76
N HIS A 145 -9.82 -9.76 6.92
CA HIS A 145 -10.34 -9.26 8.18
C HIS A 145 -10.33 -7.72 8.19
N HIS A 146 -11.50 -7.13 8.44
CA HIS A 146 -11.69 -5.70 8.51
C HIS A 146 -12.87 -5.38 9.43
N TRP A 147 -12.86 -4.21 10.07
CA TRP A 147 -13.98 -3.76 10.92
C TRP A 147 -15.29 -3.48 10.15
N ARG A 148 -15.24 -3.49 8.80
CA ARG A 148 -16.41 -3.28 7.94
C ARG A 148 -16.95 -4.63 7.54
N GLN A 149 -18.26 -4.79 7.65
CA GLN A 149 -18.94 -5.99 7.19
C GLN A 149 -19.47 -5.78 5.76
N PHE A 150 -19.28 -6.77 4.90
CA PHE A 150 -19.87 -6.84 3.55
C PHE A 150 -20.49 -8.23 3.34
N PHE A 151 -21.64 -8.27 2.66
CA PHE A 151 -22.36 -9.51 2.39
C PHE A 151 -22.27 -9.84 0.90
N PRO A 152 -21.36 -10.71 0.45
CA PRO A 152 -21.17 -10.97 -0.97
C PRO A 152 -22.37 -11.65 -1.64
N ALA A 153 -23.31 -12.25 -0.89
CA ALA A 153 -24.56 -12.80 -1.43
C ALA A 153 -25.62 -11.75 -1.79
N ASP A 154 -25.45 -10.50 -1.36
CA ASP A 154 -26.46 -9.44 -1.44
C ASP A 154 -25.93 -8.20 -2.15
N VAL A 155 -25.26 -8.33 -3.30
CA VAL A 155 -24.74 -7.15 -4.01
C VAL A 155 -25.82 -6.55 -4.92
N VAL A 156 -26.29 -5.34 -4.63
CA VAL A 156 -27.42 -4.72 -5.34
C VAL A 156 -27.03 -3.51 -6.21
N GLY A 157 -25.79 -3.06 -6.12
CA GLY A 157 -25.35 -1.95 -6.94
C GLY A 157 -23.85 -1.69 -6.87
N LEU A 158 -23.37 -1.04 -7.92
CA LEU A 158 -22.02 -0.55 -8.08
C LEU A 158 -22.10 0.98 -8.26
N VAL A 159 -21.30 1.71 -7.49
CA VAL A 159 -21.17 3.17 -7.58
C VAL A 159 -19.74 3.49 -7.96
N LEU A 160 -19.56 4.34 -8.96
CA LEU A 160 -18.26 4.80 -9.46
C LEU A 160 -18.20 6.32 -9.40
N GLU A 161 -17.27 6.86 -8.61
CA GLU A 161 -16.94 8.28 -8.54
C GLU A 161 -15.73 8.55 -9.43
N ILE A 162 -15.92 9.35 -10.47
CA ILE A 162 -14.94 9.52 -11.55
C ILE A 162 -14.40 10.94 -11.52
N THR A 163 -13.08 11.03 -11.49
CA THR A 163 -12.32 12.29 -11.56
C THR A 163 -11.25 12.19 -12.65
N SER A 164 -10.91 13.31 -13.28
CA SER A 164 -9.87 13.35 -14.30
C SER A 164 -8.97 14.56 -14.16
N ALA A 165 -7.67 14.37 -14.36
CA ALA A 165 -6.71 15.46 -14.38
C ALA A 165 -6.94 16.46 -15.53
N SER A 166 -7.65 16.04 -16.60
CA SER A 166 -7.99 16.92 -17.73
C SER A 166 -9.37 17.57 -17.60
N GLY A 167 -10.08 17.35 -16.50
CA GLY A 167 -11.45 17.86 -16.28
C GLY A 167 -12.53 17.11 -17.07
N THR A 168 -12.17 16.16 -17.92
CA THR A 168 -13.12 15.34 -18.71
C THR A 168 -12.72 13.87 -18.67
N ALA A 169 -13.72 12.99 -18.80
CA ALA A 169 -13.52 11.56 -18.91
C ALA A 169 -14.10 11.02 -20.23
N ASP A 170 -13.39 10.04 -20.80
CA ASP A 170 -13.87 9.15 -21.87
C ASP A 170 -13.40 7.76 -21.47
N ILE A 171 -14.28 6.96 -20.87
CA ILE A 171 -13.93 5.67 -20.28
C ILE A 171 -14.82 4.56 -20.83
N GLU A 172 -14.23 3.40 -21.04
CA GLU A 172 -14.93 2.16 -21.30
C GLU A 172 -14.99 1.34 -20.02
N ILE A 173 -16.19 0.91 -19.64
CA ILE A 173 -16.47 0.08 -18.47
C ILE A 173 -17.12 -1.21 -18.96
N SER A 174 -16.62 -2.36 -18.52
CA SER A 174 -17.23 -3.66 -18.79
C SER A 174 -18.04 -4.16 -17.60
N ASN A 175 -18.86 -5.19 -17.81
CA ASN A 175 -19.58 -5.89 -16.74
C ASN A 175 -18.67 -6.23 -15.56
N LEU A 176 -19.28 -6.22 -14.38
CA LEU A 176 -18.71 -6.81 -13.18
C LEU A 176 -18.44 -8.30 -13.41
N PHE A 177 -17.26 -8.79 -13.04
CA PHE A 177 -16.94 -10.21 -13.01
C PHE A 177 -16.57 -10.67 -11.61
N ALA A 178 -16.69 -11.97 -11.36
CA ALA A 178 -16.17 -12.68 -10.21
C ALA A 178 -14.95 -13.51 -10.61
N ALA A 179 -13.99 -13.57 -9.70
CA ALA A 179 -12.77 -14.34 -9.80
C ALA A 179 -12.43 -14.95 -8.43
N TRP A 180 -11.47 -15.89 -8.41
CA TRP A 180 -11.05 -16.60 -7.21
C TRP A 180 -12.20 -17.36 -6.53
N GLU A 181 -12.63 -18.49 -7.12
CA GLU A 181 -13.63 -19.37 -6.49
C GLU A 181 -13.10 -19.97 -5.20
N ALA A 182 -13.94 -19.97 -4.18
CA ALA A 182 -13.67 -20.52 -2.86
C ALA A 182 -14.02 -22.02 -2.80
N THR A 183 -13.33 -22.84 -3.58
CA THR A 183 -13.50 -24.30 -3.52
C THR A 183 -12.64 -24.91 -2.40
N PRO A 184 -13.07 -26.00 -1.75
CA PRO A 184 -12.28 -26.66 -0.70
C PRO A 184 -10.85 -27.02 -1.17
N GLU A 185 -10.69 -27.47 -2.41
CA GLU A 185 -9.40 -27.85 -2.99
C GLU A 185 -8.47 -26.64 -3.11
N ARG A 186 -8.99 -25.50 -3.58
CA ARG A 186 -8.21 -24.26 -3.70
C ARG A 186 -7.87 -23.69 -2.34
N GLU A 187 -8.82 -23.71 -1.40
CA GLU A 187 -8.54 -23.29 -0.03
C GLU A 187 -7.44 -24.14 0.59
N GLN A 188 -7.48 -25.47 0.45
CA GLN A 188 -6.43 -26.35 0.95
C GLN A 188 -5.07 -26.03 0.30
N ALA A 189 -5.03 -25.86 -1.02
CA ALA A 189 -3.81 -25.53 -1.76
C ALA A 189 -3.17 -24.20 -1.31
N LEU A 190 -3.97 -23.17 -1.04
CA LEU A 190 -3.48 -21.87 -0.59
C LEU A 190 -2.92 -21.89 0.84
N HIS A 191 -3.32 -22.86 1.67
CA HIS A 191 -2.81 -23.05 3.04
C HIS A 191 -1.59 -23.97 3.12
N THR A 192 -1.06 -24.46 1.99
CA THR A 192 0.07 -25.40 1.96
C THR A 192 1.28 -24.90 2.75
N LEU A 193 1.86 -25.79 3.56
CA LEU A 193 3.05 -25.55 4.36
C LEU A 193 4.32 -26.17 3.73
N PRO A 194 5.53 -25.61 3.95
CA PRO A 194 5.76 -24.28 4.52
C PRO A 194 5.03 -23.18 3.74
N TYR A 195 4.54 -22.18 4.46
CA TYR A 195 3.76 -21.09 3.87
C TYR A 195 4.66 -20.05 3.23
N LEU A 196 5.72 -19.65 3.94
CA LEU A 196 6.73 -18.73 3.42
C LEU A 196 7.97 -19.49 2.95
N ASP A 197 8.45 -19.15 1.76
CA ASP A 197 9.73 -19.63 1.25
C ASP A 197 10.90 -18.97 1.96
N ARG A 198 12.11 -19.37 1.55
CA ARG A 198 13.35 -18.81 2.09
C ARG A 198 13.51 -17.30 1.90
N PHE A 199 12.77 -16.68 0.99
CA PHE A 199 12.80 -15.25 0.70
C PHE A 199 11.68 -14.48 1.41
N GLY A 200 10.79 -15.18 2.13
CA GLY A 200 9.61 -14.61 2.79
C GLY A 200 8.40 -14.46 1.87
N GLN A 201 8.40 -15.10 0.70
CA GLN A 201 7.31 -15.06 -0.26
C GLN A 201 6.33 -16.21 0.00
N VAL A 202 5.05 -16.02 -0.33
CA VAL A 202 4.04 -17.09 -0.24
C VAL A 202 4.39 -18.20 -1.24
N ARG A 203 4.58 -19.43 -0.74
CA ARG A 203 4.99 -20.58 -1.55
C ARG A 203 3.93 -21.04 -2.54
N ALA A 204 2.68 -21.10 -2.09
CA ALA A 204 1.57 -21.66 -2.85
C ALA A 204 1.14 -20.84 -4.07
N VAL A 205 1.61 -19.60 -4.23
CA VAL A 205 1.14 -18.68 -5.28
C VAL A 205 2.29 -18.23 -6.17
N GLU A 206 2.09 -18.24 -7.49
CA GLU A 206 3.03 -17.72 -8.50
C GLU A 206 2.57 -16.37 -9.04
N TRP A 207 3.50 -15.42 -9.22
CA TRP A 207 3.20 -14.11 -9.79
C TRP A 207 4.37 -13.58 -10.62
N PRO A 208 4.10 -12.69 -11.59
CA PRO A 208 5.17 -12.04 -12.34
C PRO A 208 6.19 -11.36 -11.41
N GLY A 209 7.45 -11.76 -11.52
CA GLY A 209 8.55 -11.20 -10.72
C GLY A 209 8.82 -11.91 -9.38
N LYS A 210 8.16 -13.03 -9.07
CA LYS A 210 8.53 -13.86 -7.91
C LYS A 210 9.96 -14.37 -8.04
N LEU A 211 10.72 -14.34 -6.94
CA LEU A 211 12.08 -14.90 -6.90
C LEU A 211 12.02 -16.42 -6.79
N HIS A 212 12.81 -17.12 -7.61
CA HIS A 212 12.88 -18.58 -7.61
C HIS A 212 14.21 -19.14 -7.13
N SER A 213 15.28 -18.33 -7.10
CA SER A 213 16.60 -18.80 -6.70
C SER A 213 17.49 -17.73 -6.09
N LEU A 214 18.52 -18.18 -5.37
CA LEU A 214 19.50 -17.27 -4.80
C LEU A 214 20.39 -16.66 -5.89
N GLU A 215 20.66 -17.40 -6.97
CA GLU A 215 21.37 -16.88 -8.14
C GLU A 215 20.62 -15.71 -8.77
N GLN A 216 19.28 -15.83 -8.87
CA GLN A 216 18.42 -14.76 -9.36
C GLN A 216 18.52 -13.53 -8.45
N LEU A 217 18.35 -13.71 -7.13
CA LEU A 217 18.47 -12.61 -6.16
C LEU A 217 19.86 -11.93 -6.17
N LYS A 218 20.94 -12.71 -6.29
CA LYS A 218 22.33 -12.22 -6.37
C LYS A 218 22.64 -11.52 -7.69
N LYS A 219 21.81 -11.72 -8.72
CA LYS A 219 21.92 -11.04 -10.00
C LYS A 219 21.07 -9.77 -10.03
N GLU A 220 19.79 -9.89 -9.70
CA GLU A 220 18.79 -8.83 -9.93
C GLU A 220 18.92 -7.67 -8.96
N LEU A 221 19.10 -7.91 -7.65
CA LEU A 221 19.19 -6.83 -6.67
C LEU A 221 20.41 -5.91 -6.91
N PRO A 222 21.64 -6.43 -7.10
CA PRO A 222 22.78 -5.56 -7.39
C PRO A 222 22.62 -4.80 -8.71
N GLN A 223 22.04 -5.43 -9.74
CA GLN A 223 21.80 -4.80 -11.03
C GLN A 223 20.82 -3.63 -10.90
N GLU A 224 19.69 -3.85 -10.22
CA GLU A 224 18.68 -2.82 -9.98
C GLU A 224 19.23 -1.64 -9.15
N LEU A 225 20.01 -1.93 -8.11
CA LEU A 225 20.69 -0.88 -7.34
C LEU A 225 21.69 -0.09 -8.19
N ALA A 226 22.45 -0.77 -9.06
CA ALA A 226 23.38 -0.11 -9.97
C ALA A 226 22.67 0.73 -11.03
N ASP A 227 21.49 0.31 -11.48
CA ASP A 227 20.69 1.08 -12.45
C ASP A 227 20.04 2.31 -11.80
N ALA A 228 19.53 2.19 -10.59
CA ALA A 228 19.02 3.33 -9.82
C ALA A 228 20.13 4.38 -9.56
N ALA A 229 21.35 3.95 -9.24
CA ALA A 229 22.49 4.83 -8.98
C ALA A 229 22.97 5.63 -10.20
N LYS A 230 22.60 5.23 -11.43
CA LYS A 230 22.94 5.96 -12.66
C LYS A 230 22.03 7.15 -12.92
N ILE A 231 20.92 7.27 -12.19
CA ILE A 231 19.96 8.34 -12.42
C ILE A 231 20.52 9.66 -11.90
N ASP A 232 20.79 10.57 -12.84
CA ASP A 232 21.02 11.97 -12.54
C ASP A 232 19.78 12.80 -12.86
N ARG A 233 19.53 13.83 -12.06
CA ARG A 233 18.37 14.72 -12.18
C ARG A 233 18.86 16.16 -12.07
N ASP A 234 19.01 16.80 -13.23
CA ASP A 234 19.45 18.19 -13.33
C ASP A 234 18.31 19.19 -13.09
N ASP A 235 17.07 18.71 -13.13
CA ASP A 235 15.82 19.45 -12.95
C ASP A 235 15.39 19.67 -11.48
N ILE A 236 16.13 19.09 -10.53
CA ILE A 236 15.88 19.24 -9.08
C ILE A 236 17.09 19.82 -8.32
N SER A 237 16.82 20.57 -7.26
CA SER A 237 17.82 21.15 -6.35
C SER A 237 18.51 20.07 -5.51
N LEU A 238 19.51 20.46 -4.70
CA LEU A 238 20.13 19.55 -3.71
C LEU A 238 19.09 18.96 -2.75
N TYR A 239 18.00 19.69 -2.50
CA TYR A 239 16.92 19.32 -1.58
C TYR A 239 15.66 18.85 -2.32
N GLY A 240 15.75 18.51 -3.62
CA GLY A 240 14.62 17.98 -4.39
C GLY A 240 13.56 19.01 -4.79
N GLY A 241 13.87 20.31 -4.70
CA GLY A 241 13.03 21.41 -5.17
C GLY A 241 13.13 21.61 -6.68
N TRP A 242 12.12 22.22 -7.29
CA TRP A 242 11.98 22.38 -8.73
C TRP A 242 12.91 23.49 -9.26
N LYS A 243 14.04 23.12 -9.89
CA LYS A 243 15.04 24.08 -10.41
C LYS A 243 14.53 24.95 -11.55
N ASN A 244 13.67 24.40 -12.38
CA ASN A 244 13.09 25.11 -13.53
C ASN A 244 11.90 26.01 -13.13
N GLY A 245 11.57 26.07 -11.83
CA GLY A 245 10.52 26.91 -11.27
C GLY A 245 11.02 28.28 -10.80
N PRO A 246 10.11 29.13 -10.30
CA PRO A 246 10.49 30.40 -9.70
C PRO A 246 11.32 30.17 -8.43
N ARG A 247 12.37 30.98 -8.26
CA ARG A 247 13.18 30.98 -7.05
C ARG A 247 12.69 32.04 -6.06
N ARG A 248 12.82 31.75 -4.78
CA ARG A 248 12.49 32.61 -3.65
C ARG A 248 13.72 32.80 -2.77
N GLN A 249 13.58 33.60 -1.70
CA GLN A 249 14.65 33.79 -0.73
C GLN A 249 15.07 32.44 -0.12
N ALA A 250 16.34 32.11 -0.31
CA ALA A 250 17.01 30.99 0.35
C ALA A 250 17.26 31.34 1.82
N THR A 251 16.71 30.54 2.73
CA THR A 251 16.88 30.77 4.18
C THR A 251 17.79 29.74 4.84
N GLY A 252 18.28 28.76 4.06
CA GLY A 252 19.01 27.61 4.58
C GLY A 252 18.11 26.59 5.28
N ARG A 253 16.79 26.77 5.27
CA ARG A 253 15.79 25.85 5.84
C ARG A 253 14.56 25.76 4.95
N PHE A 254 13.81 24.66 5.09
CA PHE A 254 12.47 24.57 4.54
C PHE A 254 11.53 25.58 5.20
N ARG A 255 10.64 26.16 4.41
CA ARG A 255 9.55 27.05 4.87
C ARG A 255 8.35 26.91 3.95
N THR A 256 7.24 27.57 4.29
CA THR A 256 6.06 27.63 3.42
C THR A 256 5.90 29.02 2.82
N GLU A 257 5.31 29.09 1.63
CA GLU A 257 4.94 30.35 0.97
C GLU A 257 3.70 30.12 0.11
N LYS A 258 2.78 31.09 0.07
CA LYS A 258 1.65 31.07 -0.85
C LYS A 258 2.01 31.85 -2.12
N ILE A 259 2.08 31.15 -3.25
CA ILE A 259 2.51 31.69 -4.55
C ILE A 259 1.39 31.43 -5.55
N ASP A 260 0.92 32.49 -6.21
CA ASP A 260 -0.17 32.43 -7.21
C ASP A 260 -1.40 31.66 -6.70
N GLY A 261 -1.76 31.91 -5.45
CA GLY A 261 -2.92 31.29 -4.79
C GLY A 261 -2.69 29.87 -4.25
N ARG A 262 -1.54 29.25 -4.49
CA ARG A 262 -1.22 27.87 -4.06
C ARG A 262 -0.17 27.85 -2.96
N TRP A 263 -0.33 26.94 -1.99
CA TRP A 263 0.67 26.72 -0.95
C TRP A 263 1.80 25.84 -1.47
N TRP A 264 3.02 26.30 -1.27
CA TRP A 264 4.25 25.59 -1.58
C TRP A 264 5.12 25.49 -0.34
N PHE A 265 5.91 24.42 -0.26
CA PHE A 265 7.17 24.53 0.47
C PHE A 265 8.18 25.29 -0.39
N VAL A 266 9.12 25.94 0.26
CA VAL A 266 10.33 26.50 -0.34
C VAL A 266 11.50 25.79 0.32
N ASP A 267 12.38 25.20 -0.48
CA ASP A 267 13.54 24.45 0.01
C ASP A 267 14.64 25.39 0.54
N PRO A 268 15.68 24.85 1.21
CA PRO A 268 16.77 25.66 1.75
C PRO A 268 17.50 26.57 0.76
N GLU A 269 17.51 26.23 -0.54
CA GLU A 269 18.14 27.00 -1.62
C GLU A 269 17.17 27.99 -2.31
N GLY A 270 15.90 27.99 -1.90
CA GLY A 270 14.87 28.89 -2.39
C GLY A 270 14.01 28.34 -3.53
N TYR A 271 14.14 27.07 -3.91
CA TYR A 271 13.30 26.47 -4.96
C TYR A 271 11.96 26.00 -4.41
N LEU A 272 10.93 26.02 -5.26
CA LEU A 272 9.62 25.47 -4.89
C LEU A 272 9.72 23.97 -4.66
N PHE A 273 9.09 23.49 -3.60
CA PHE A 273 9.15 22.10 -3.19
C PHE A 273 7.74 21.54 -3.00
N PHE A 274 7.51 20.36 -3.55
CA PHE A 274 6.33 19.54 -3.30
C PHE A 274 6.80 18.22 -2.71
N SER A 275 6.37 17.92 -1.48
CA SER A 275 6.78 16.74 -0.73
C SER A 275 6.10 15.48 -1.29
N ALA A 276 6.83 14.68 -2.05
CA ALA A 276 6.40 13.36 -2.52
C ALA A 276 7.34 12.29 -1.96
N GLY A 277 6.82 11.40 -1.12
CA GLY A 277 7.65 10.52 -0.31
C GLY A 277 6.99 9.22 0.10
N ALA A 278 7.81 8.25 0.47
CA ALA A 278 7.38 6.98 1.03
C ALA A 278 7.48 7.01 2.57
N CYS A 279 6.44 6.55 3.25
CA CYS A 279 6.49 6.28 4.69
C CYS A 279 7.24 4.96 4.95
N ILE A 280 7.84 4.81 6.12
CA ILE A 280 8.55 3.58 6.53
C ILE A 280 9.67 3.21 5.52
N ALA A 281 10.36 4.21 4.95
CA ALA A 281 11.51 3.93 4.11
C ALA A 281 12.65 3.37 4.99
N GLY A 282 13.09 2.16 4.69
CA GLY A 282 14.04 1.42 5.51
C GLY A 282 14.08 -0.06 5.17
N THR A 283 14.81 -0.82 5.98
CA THR A 283 14.91 -2.27 5.86
C THR A 283 14.16 -2.99 6.98
N GLU A 284 13.36 -2.28 7.78
CA GLU A 284 12.60 -2.90 8.87
C GLU A 284 11.37 -3.64 8.31
N ALA A 285 11.35 -4.94 8.50
CA ALA A 285 10.17 -5.77 8.32
C ALA A 285 10.13 -6.83 9.43
N MET A 286 8.94 -7.13 9.93
CA MET A 286 8.76 -7.96 11.12
C MET A 286 7.68 -9.02 10.88
N THR A 287 8.09 -10.22 10.51
CA THR A 287 7.18 -11.38 10.46
C THR A 287 7.28 -12.14 11.79
N PRO A 288 6.18 -12.30 12.55
CA PRO A 288 6.22 -12.98 13.85
C PRO A 288 6.68 -14.43 13.75
N VAL A 289 7.61 -14.83 14.62
CA VAL A 289 8.09 -16.21 14.77
C VAL A 289 7.52 -16.76 16.07
N THR A 290 6.35 -17.39 15.99
CA THR A 290 5.65 -17.99 17.13
C THR A 290 5.99 -19.46 17.26
N GLN A 291 5.84 -20.03 18.46
CA GLN A 291 6.05 -21.47 18.67
C GLN A 291 5.14 -22.32 17.76
N ALA A 292 3.89 -21.92 17.59
CA ALA A 292 2.95 -22.60 16.68
C ALA A 292 3.46 -22.61 15.23
N ARG A 293 3.97 -21.48 14.73
CA ARG A 293 4.54 -21.41 13.36
C ARG A 293 5.80 -22.26 13.21
N LEU A 294 6.61 -22.39 14.26
CA LEU A 294 7.78 -23.27 14.24
C LEU A 294 7.37 -24.75 14.21
N THR A 295 6.42 -25.15 15.06
CA THR A 295 5.91 -26.52 15.14
C THR A 295 5.25 -26.97 13.84
N GLU A 296 4.47 -26.11 13.20
CA GLU A 296 3.77 -26.40 11.94
C GLU A 296 4.67 -26.23 10.70
N HIS A 297 5.97 -25.97 10.87
CA HIS A 297 6.90 -25.75 9.76
C HIS A 297 6.45 -24.62 8.81
N TYR A 298 5.95 -23.51 9.36
CA TYR A 298 5.43 -22.37 8.59
C TYR A 298 6.46 -21.72 7.66
N PHE A 299 7.73 -21.73 8.06
CA PHE A 299 8.84 -21.15 7.32
C PHE A 299 9.67 -22.25 6.68
N GLU A 300 9.93 -22.15 5.38
CA GLU A 300 10.84 -23.08 4.69
C GLU A 300 12.25 -23.01 5.28
N ARG A 301 12.70 -21.79 5.61
CA ARG A 301 14.03 -21.56 6.16
C ARG A 301 14.04 -20.35 7.08
N LEU A 302 14.71 -20.51 8.22
CA LEU A 302 15.08 -19.43 9.13
C LEU A 302 16.59 -19.48 9.41
N PRO A 303 17.25 -18.33 9.65
CA PRO A 303 18.61 -18.32 10.16
C PRO A 303 18.72 -19.05 11.51
N THR A 304 19.88 -19.66 11.76
CA THR A 304 20.21 -20.38 13.00
C THR A 304 21.22 -19.59 13.84
N LYS A 305 21.23 -19.81 15.16
CA LYS A 305 22.01 -19.00 16.13
C LYS A 305 23.53 -19.04 15.93
N ASP A 306 24.04 -20.05 15.23
CA ASP A 306 25.44 -20.21 14.81
C ASP A 306 25.82 -19.34 13.59
N SER A 307 24.87 -18.66 12.96
CA SER A 307 25.10 -17.74 11.86
C SER A 307 24.98 -16.27 12.28
N PRO A 308 25.91 -15.38 11.85
CA PRO A 308 25.74 -13.92 12.01
C PRO A 308 24.42 -13.40 11.44
N ALA A 309 23.85 -14.08 10.43
CA ALA A 309 22.56 -13.71 9.84
C ALA A 309 21.43 -13.73 10.87
N TYR A 310 21.45 -14.65 11.85
CA TYR A 310 20.46 -14.70 12.92
C TYR A 310 20.44 -13.41 13.72
N TRP A 311 21.60 -12.98 14.22
CA TRP A 311 21.73 -11.79 15.06
C TRP A 311 21.39 -10.50 14.31
N LEU A 312 21.54 -10.49 12.98
CA LEU A 312 21.24 -9.34 12.13
C LEU A 312 19.77 -9.27 11.68
N THR A 313 19.04 -10.39 11.66
CA THR A 313 17.75 -10.48 10.96
C THR A 313 16.62 -11.12 11.77
N MET A 314 16.89 -11.60 12.98
CA MET A 314 15.90 -12.21 13.88
C MET A 314 15.68 -11.35 15.14
N PRO A 315 15.11 -10.14 15.03
CA PRO A 315 14.99 -9.24 16.17
C PRO A 315 13.96 -9.72 17.20
N THR A 316 14.18 -9.36 18.46
CA THR A 316 13.19 -9.49 19.55
C THR A 316 12.65 -8.11 19.92
N ARG A 317 11.33 -7.93 19.90
CA ARG A 317 10.66 -6.70 20.35
C ARG A 317 9.52 -7.04 21.31
N GLY A 318 9.48 -6.42 22.48
CA GLY A 318 8.44 -6.66 23.49
C GLY A 318 8.31 -8.13 23.91
N GLY A 319 9.44 -8.85 24.00
CA GLY A 319 9.46 -10.29 24.33
C GLY A 319 9.01 -11.23 23.21
N LYS A 320 8.71 -10.71 22.01
CA LYS A 320 8.31 -11.50 20.83
C LYS A 320 9.43 -11.57 19.81
N SER A 321 9.60 -12.73 19.20
CA SER A 321 10.59 -12.97 18.15
C SER A 321 10.01 -12.71 16.76
N TYR A 322 10.84 -12.17 15.87
CA TYR A 322 10.47 -11.86 14.50
C TYR A 322 11.57 -12.28 13.54
N VAL A 323 11.24 -12.41 12.25
CA VAL A 323 12.18 -12.55 11.15
C VAL A 323 12.02 -11.38 10.18
N ASN A 324 13.15 -10.86 9.70
CA ASN A 324 13.23 -9.78 8.71
C ASN A 324 13.77 -10.33 7.38
N PHE A 325 12.87 -10.85 6.55
CA PHE A 325 13.21 -11.42 5.23
C PHE A 325 13.89 -10.42 4.28
N PRO A 326 13.45 -9.15 4.15
CA PRO A 326 14.19 -8.16 3.37
C PRO A 326 15.67 -8.01 3.80
N ALA A 327 15.96 -8.02 5.10
CA ALA A 327 17.34 -7.97 5.60
C ALA A 327 18.12 -9.25 5.30
N ILE A 328 17.48 -10.43 5.39
CA ILE A 328 18.09 -11.71 4.97
C ILE A 328 18.46 -11.64 3.48
N ASN A 329 17.50 -11.25 2.64
CA ASN A 329 17.68 -11.19 1.19
C ASN A 329 18.79 -10.20 0.80
N ALA A 330 18.83 -9.03 1.45
CA ALA A 330 19.90 -8.04 1.24
C ALA A 330 21.27 -8.56 1.70
N LEU A 331 21.35 -9.20 2.87
CA LEU A 331 22.59 -9.79 3.38
C LEU A 331 23.11 -10.91 2.45
N GLU A 332 22.25 -11.81 2.01
CA GLU A 332 22.64 -12.93 1.14
C GLU A 332 23.03 -12.47 -0.27
N SER A 333 22.43 -11.38 -0.77
CA SER A 333 22.71 -10.83 -2.09
C SER A 333 23.94 -9.91 -2.11
N LEU A 334 24.05 -9.00 -1.14
CA LEU A 334 25.02 -7.90 -1.14
C LEU A 334 26.22 -8.15 -0.21
N GLY A 335 26.17 -9.21 0.61
CA GLY A 335 27.24 -9.58 1.54
C GLY A 335 27.37 -8.63 2.72
N SER A 336 28.56 -8.55 3.31
CA SER A 336 28.80 -7.84 4.58
C SER A 336 28.54 -6.33 4.55
N ARG A 337 28.46 -5.72 3.36
CA ARG A 337 28.17 -4.28 3.19
C ARG A 337 26.69 -3.98 2.92
N TRP A 338 25.81 -4.98 3.04
CA TRP A 338 24.41 -4.85 2.65
C TRP A 338 23.69 -3.68 3.29
N GLN A 339 23.93 -3.35 4.58
CA GLN A 339 23.22 -2.24 5.22
C GLN A 339 23.50 -0.92 4.50
N LYS A 340 24.78 -0.63 4.24
CA LYS A 340 25.16 0.62 3.56
C LYS A 340 24.64 0.63 2.13
N MET A 341 24.84 -0.46 1.38
CA MET A 341 24.40 -0.56 -0.01
C MET A 341 22.88 -0.43 -0.13
N SER A 342 22.13 -1.03 0.79
CA SER A 342 20.67 -0.91 0.81
C SER A 342 20.22 0.52 1.15
N ARG A 343 20.88 1.22 2.08
CA ARG A 343 20.54 2.62 2.40
C ARG A 343 20.85 3.56 1.25
N ASP A 344 22.02 3.45 0.63
CA ASP A 344 22.37 4.22 -0.56
C ASP A 344 21.34 3.96 -1.68
N GLY A 345 21.02 2.68 -1.92
CA GLY A 345 20.01 2.27 -2.88
C GLY A 345 18.61 2.82 -2.62
N ILE A 346 18.21 3.04 -1.36
CA ILE A 346 16.93 3.68 -1.05
C ILE A 346 16.91 5.13 -1.53
N HIS A 347 17.98 5.90 -1.33
CA HIS A 347 18.07 7.26 -1.86
C HIS A 347 18.03 7.29 -3.39
N ASP A 348 18.77 6.38 -4.03
CA ASP A 348 18.85 6.30 -5.49
C ASP A 348 17.51 5.89 -6.11
N ARG A 349 16.82 4.89 -5.54
CA ARG A 349 15.47 4.50 -5.95
C ARG A 349 14.47 5.65 -5.82
N MET A 350 14.49 6.38 -4.71
CA MET A 350 13.60 7.50 -4.52
C MET A 350 13.81 8.55 -5.61
N LYS A 351 15.07 8.92 -5.90
CA LYS A 351 15.39 9.83 -7.00
C LYS A 351 14.91 9.29 -8.35
N MET A 352 15.16 8.02 -8.64
CA MET A 352 14.71 7.34 -9.86
C MET A 352 13.18 7.38 -10.02
N TRP A 353 12.43 7.17 -8.95
CA TRP A 353 10.97 7.19 -8.93
C TRP A 353 10.37 8.60 -8.91
N GLY A 354 11.20 9.65 -8.83
CA GLY A 354 10.76 11.03 -8.70
C GLY A 354 10.23 11.38 -7.30
N LEU A 355 10.56 10.59 -6.28
CA LEU A 355 10.31 10.89 -4.88
C LEU A 355 11.46 11.72 -4.31
N ASN A 356 11.14 12.65 -3.41
CA ASN A 356 12.10 13.59 -2.83
C ASN A 356 12.05 13.68 -1.30
N THR A 357 11.21 12.90 -0.63
CA THR A 357 11.02 12.99 0.83
C THR A 357 11.00 11.61 1.49
N LEU A 358 11.86 11.41 2.49
CA LEU A 358 11.71 10.31 3.46
C LEU A 358 10.57 10.68 4.41
N ALA A 359 9.37 10.17 4.13
CA ALA A 359 8.18 10.53 4.87
C ALA A 359 8.15 9.85 6.26
N ALA A 360 7.01 9.95 6.95
CA ALA A 360 6.87 9.52 8.33
C ALA A 360 7.35 8.06 8.54
N TRP A 361 7.88 7.77 9.73
CA TRP A 361 8.39 6.46 10.14
C TRP A 361 9.56 5.88 9.34
N SER A 362 10.18 6.64 8.44
CA SER A 362 11.44 6.22 7.80
C SER A 362 12.56 6.04 8.83
N SER A 363 13.50 5.13 8.56
CA SER A 363 14.54 4.77 9.54
C SER A 363 15.45 5.95 9.90
N THR A 364 15.99 5.97 11.11
CA THR A 364 16.82 7.08 11.59
C THR A 364 18.14 7.17 10.82
N GLU A 365 18.75 6.03 10.52
CA GLU A 365 20.05 5.95 9.86
C GLU A 365 20.01 6.52 8.44
N ILE A 366 18.93 6.26 7.69
CA ILE A 366 18.76 6.79 6.32
C ILE A 366 18.54 8.31 6.37
N ARG A 367 17.80 8.81 7.38
CA ARG A 367 17.62 10.26 7.55
C ARG A 367 18.95 10.94 7.92
N GLN A 368 19.78 10.28 8.72
CA GLN A 368 21.10 10.76 9.12
C GLN A 368 22.15 10.73 7.99
N ASP A 369 21.90 10.01 6.89
CA ASP A 369 22.76 10.05 5.70
C ASP A 369 22.71 11.42 5.00
N LYS A 370 21.69 12.26 5.26
CA LYS A 370 21.55 13.65 4.75
C LYS A 370 21.67 13.77 3.22
N LYS A 371 21.05 12.83 2.51
CA LYS A 371 20.99 12.80 1.03
C LYS A 371 19.61 13.10 0.46
N THR A 372 18.57 12.91 1.25
CA THR A 372 17.17 13.14 0.87
C THR A 372 16.48 13.87 2.01
N PRO A 373 15.70 14.92 1.72
CA PRO A 373 14.86 15.58 2.71
C PRO A 373 14.01 14.57 3.50
N TYR A 374 13.76 14.85 4.77
CA TYR A 374 13.04 13.92 5.63
C TYR A 374 12.11 14.61 6.61
N THR A 375 11.15 13.84 7.09
CA THR A 375 10.28 14.23 8.21
C THR A 375 10.64 13.43 9.46
N LEU A 376 10.42 14.05 10.61
CA LEU A 376 10.53 13.42 11.91
C LEU A 376 9.14 13.22 12.51
N LEU A 377 9.09 12.41 13.56
CA LEU A 377 7.88 12.16 14.32
C LEU A 377 8.24 12.28 15.81
N ALA A 378 7.42 12.99 16.56
CA ALA A 378 7.49 13.05 18.02
C ALA A 378 6.09 12.80 18.60
N SER A 379 5.96 12.00 19.66
CA SER A 379 4.66 11.69 20.25
C SER A 379 4.77 11.34 21.72
N ILE A 380 3.94 11.99 22.52
CA ILE A 380 3.75 11.68 23.94
C ILE A 380 3.08 10.30 24.13
N TRP A 381 2.41 9.78 23.09
CA TRP A 381 1.82 8.44 23.13
C TRP A 381 2.85 7.36 23.50
N TRP A 382 4.07 7.44 22.98
CA TRP A 382 5.10 6.42 23.25
C TRP A 382 5.58 6.41 24.70
N LEU A 383 5.42 7.53 25.40
CA LEU A 383 5.77 7.66 26.81
C LEU A 383 4.62 7.20 27.73
N THR A 384 3.37 7.42 27.31
CA THR A 384 2.20 7.29 28.18
C THR A 384 1.31 6.09 27.87
N GLY A 385 1.46 5.48 26.69
CA GLY A 385 0.55 4.44 26.18
C GLY A 385 -0.84 4.95 25.76
N LYS A 386 -1.13 6.25 25.87
CA LYS A 386 -2.40 6.87 25.47
C LYS A 386 -2.28 7.57 24.12
N LYS A 387 -3.16 7.25 23.15
CA LYS A 387 -3.12 7.87 21.82
C LYS A 387 -3.38 9.38 21.85
N THR A 388 -4.33 9.82 22.67
CA THR A 388 -4.68 11.24 22.85
C THR A 388 -4.46 11.65 24.31
N PRO A 389 -3.21 11.87 24.75
CA PRO A 389 -2.96 12.40 26.09
C PRO A 389 -3.54 13.81 26.19
N SER A 390 -4.16 14.15 27.32
CA SER A 390 -4.72 15.49 27.52
C SER A 390 -3.63 16.56 27.29
N PRO A 391 -3.91 17.64 26.54
CA PRO A 391 -2.96 18.75 26.39
C PRO A 391 -2.88 19.63 27.65
N PHE A 392 -3.78 19.46 28.63
CA PHE A 392 -3.87 20.27 29.85
C PHE A 392 -3.13 19.66 31.05
N ARG A 393 -2.26 18.67 30.82
CA ARG A 393 -1.49 18.02 31.88
C ARG A 393 -0.30 18.90 32.26
N ASP A 394 0.05 18.94 33.54
CA ASP A 394 1.21 19.69 34.03
C ASP A 394 2.53 19.20 33.41
N ASP A 395 2.62 17.91 33.06
CA ASP A 395 3.79 17.26 32.48
C ASP A 395 3.83 17.26 30.94
N TYR A 396 2.86 17.89 30.25
CA TYR A 396 2.75 17.80 28.79
C TYR A 396 3.99 18.32 28.04
N VAL A 397 4.49 19.50 28.44
CA VAL A 397 5.65 20.12 27.80
C VAL A 397 6.92 19.30 28.06
N GLU A 398 7.08 18.80 29.28
CA GLU A 398 8.22 17.95 29.66
C GLU A 398 8.24 16.65 28.84
N ASP A 399 7.11 15.96 28.76
CA ASP A 399 6.95 14.74 27.96
C ASP A 399 7.20 15.01 26.46
N LEU A 400 6.72 16.14 25.93
CA LEU A 400 6.97 16.51 24.54
C LEU A 400 8.46 16.78 24.28
N CYS A 401 9.14 17.48 25.20
CA CYS A 401 10.58 17.71 25.12
C CYS A 401 11.35 16.37 25.14
N LYS A 402 11.02 15.47 26.07
CA LYS A 402 11.61 14.11 26.12
C LYS A 402 11.38 13.34 24.81
N ALA A 403 10.19 13.42 24.24
CA ALA A 403 9.89 12.78 22.96
C ALA A 403 10.74 13.35 21.80
N LEU A 404 11.12 14.64 21.87
CA LEU A 404 11.94 15.32 20.87
C LEU A 404 13.45 15.07 21.04
N GLU A 405 13.93 14.65 22.21
CA GLU A 405 15.36 14.41 22.48
C GLU A 405 15.98 13.42 21.49
N ASN A 406 15.24 12.37 21.11
CA ASN A 406 15.67 11.37 20.11
C ASN A 406 15.92 11.98 18.71
N SER A 407 15.41 13.19 18.46
CA SER A 407 15.53 13.94 17.21
C SER A 407 16.47 15.15 17.32
N ALA A 408 17.18 15.33 18.44
CA ALA A 408 18.03 16.51 18.67
C ALA A 408 19.12 16.70 17.60
N TRP A 409 19.60 15.60 17.01
CA TRP A 409 20.59 15.61 15.92
C TRP A 409 20.11 16.36 14.66
N ALA A 410 18.79 16.50 14.47
CA ALA A 410 18.20 17.16 13.30
C ALA A 410 17.99 18.68 13.49
N LYS A 411 18.19 19.23 14.70
CA LYS A 411 17.87 20.64 15.03
C LYS A 411 18.42 21.64 14.01
N ASN A 412 19.65 21.43 13.56
CA ASN A 412 20.34 22.30 12.60
C ASN A 412 20.51 21.70 11.20
N ASP A 413 19.83 20.60 10.93
CA ASP A 413 19.91 19.93 9.65
C ASP A 413 19.01 20.61 8.60
N PRO A 414 19.56 21.09 7.45
CA PRO A 414 18.75 21.65 6.38
C PRO A 414 17.89 20.62 5.65
N TYR A 415 18.18 19.31 5.77
CA TYR A 415 17.37 18.25 5.17
C TYR A 415 16.10 17.94 5.97
N CYS A 416 16.00 18.40 7.23
CA CYS A 416 14.79 18.22 8.02
C CYS A 416 13.67 19.14 7.50
N LEU A 417 12.69 18.55 6.81
CA LEU A 417 11.50 19.24 6.31
C LEU A 417 10.59 19.71 7.44
N GLY A 418 10.47 18.90 8.49
CA GLY A 418 9.61 19.20 9.64
C GLY A 418 9.40 18.01 10.57
N ILE A 419 8.65 18.24 11.64
CA ILE A 419 8.34 17.26 12.68
C ILE A 419 6.83 17.10 12.79
N PHE A 420 6.32 15.88 12.59
CA PHE A 420 4.94 15.53 12.92
C PHE A 420 4.80 15.29 14.43
N ILE A 421 3.76 15.84 15.04
CA ILE A 421 3.45 15.62 16.47
C ILE A 421 2.24 14.70 16.58
N GLY A 422 2.45 13.53 17.19
CA GLY A 422 1.43 12.47 17.28
C GLY A 422 1.14 11.77 15.96
N ASN A 423 0.13 10.90 15.97
CA ASN A 423 -0.40 10.23 14.77
C ASN A 423 -1.83 9.77 15.06
N GLU A 424 -2.76 10.04 14.14
CA GLU A 424 -4.15 9.55 14.19
C GLU A 424 -4.77 9.68 15.59
N PHE A 425 -4.74 10.89 16.16
CA PHE A 425 -5.36 11.16 17.45
C PHE A 425 -6.82 10.69 17.42
N GLU A 426 -7.20 9.89 18.42
CA GLU A 426 -8.58 9.52 18.65
C GLU A 426 -9.26 10.74 19.27
N TRP A 427 -9.81 11.58 18.41
CA TRP A 427 -10.75 12.61 18.82
C TRP A 427 -12.09 11.92 19.04
N PRO A 428 -12.76 12.11 20.19
CA PRO A 428 -14.14 11.68 20.30
C PRO A 428 -14.95 12.38 19.20
N ASP A 429 -15.69 11.63 18.39
CA ASP A 429 -16.56 12.10 17.29
C ASP A 429 -17.67 13.10 17.70
N ARG A 430 -17.60 13.69 18.90
CA ARG A 430 -18.62 14.53 19.53
C ARG A 430 -18.26 16.02 19.65
N PHE A 431 -17.33 16.54 18.86
CA PHE A 431 -17.16 18.01 18.79
C PHE A 431 -18.21 18.70 17.90
N SER A 432 -19.10 17.96 17.23
CA SER A 432 -20.12 18.49 16.31
C SER A 432 -21.54 18.65 16.89
N GLN A 433 -21.75 18.50 18.21
CA GLN A 433 -23.08 18.67 18.84
C GLN A 433 -23.12 19.72 19.97
N LEU A 434 -22.17 20.66 20.00
CA LEU A 434 -22.23 21.83 20.88
C LEU A 434 -22.16 23.11 20.04
N VAL A 435 -23.22 23.38 19.27
CA VAL A 435 -23.61 24.74 18.84
C VAL A 435 -25.13 24.84 18.90
#